data_AF-A0A2G0VXB6-F1
#
_entry.id   AF-A0A2G0VXB6-F1
#
_cell.length_a   1.000
_cell.length_b   1.000
_cell.length_c   1.000
_cell.angle_alpha   90.00
_cell.angle_beta   90.00
_cell.angle_gamma   90.00
#
_symmetry.space_group_name_H-M   'P 1'
#
loop_
_entity.id
_entity.type
_entity.pdbx_description
1 polymer ?
#
loop_
_entity_poly.entity_id
_entity_poly.type
_entity_poly.pdbx_seq_one_letter_code
_entity_poly.pdbx_strand_id
1 'polypeptide(L)'
;MLSEQQARAIVLALHDGYLRDGKPERFVVYFCELSANGDYWVVRSNSEDYVVHGKTEYCYVGVNAHLVDVLTGAVETVCSAISVEEYLQDKYDLRTAGENLYVLTPTFSREHKPELINLRRKLECSYPQALMLINEQRQWLTGRRRYLECVQQLLVDQGISTRIELHSESGQAIAIGVECWHIGAALKALRSRIAAFSKSDQVTQ
;
A
#
# COMPACT_ATOMS: atom_id res chain seq x y z
N MET A 1 2.70 25.71 13.91
CA MET A 1 1.91 25.24 12.76
C MET A 1 2.28 26.11 11.59
N LEU A 2 2.83 25.55 10.52
CA LEU A 2 3.19 26.29 9.32
C LEU A 2 1.93 26.75 8.58
N SER A 3 1.97 27.97 8.05
CA SER A 3 0.91 28.49 7.18
C SER A 3 1.03 27.95 5.76
N GLU A 4 -0.05 28.06 5.00
CA GLU A 4 -0.08 27.73 3.56
C GLU A 4 1.03 28.46 2.79
N GLN A 5 1.23 29.76 3.06
CA GLN A 5 2.27 30.57 2.41
C GLN A 5 3.67 30.04 2.70
N GLN A 6 3.92 29.59 3.94
CA GLN A 6 5.21 29.00 4.31
C GLN A 6 5.42 27.65 3.62
N ALA A 7 4.40 26.80 3.56
CA ALA A 7 4.49 25.52 2.85
C ALA A 7 4.76 25.69 1.35
N ARG A 8 4.09 26.65 0.70
CA ARG A 8 4.35 27.02 -0.70
C ARG A 8 5.79 27.47 -0.91
N ALA A 9 6.30 28.36 -0.04
CA ALA A 9 7.66 28.87 -0.12
C ALA A 9 8.71 27.76 0.05
N ILE A 10 8.50 26.84 0.99
CA ILE A 10 9.37 25.68 1.20
C ILE A 10 9.48 24.84 -0.08
N VAL A 11 8.36 24.55 -0.73
CA VAL A 11 8.34 23.70 -1.93
C VAL A 11 8.94 24.40 -3.15
N LEU A 12 8.71 25.71 -3.31
CA LEU A 12 9.36 26.48 -4.37
C LEU A 12 10.88 26.51 -4.20
N ALA A 13 11.37 26.68 -2.97
CA ALA A 13 12.79 26.69 -2.68
C ALA A 13 13.51 25.37 -3.02
N LEU A 14 12.80 24.23 -3.06
CA LEU A 14 13.36 22.95 -3.52
C LEU A 14 13.75 22.95 -5.00
N HIS A 15 13.17 23.85 -5.78
CA HIS A 15 13.37 23.96 -7.22
C HIS A 15 14.24 25.18 -7.59
N ASP A 16 14.76 25.90 -6.59
CA ASP A 16 15.64 27.05 -6.83
C ASP A 16 16.91 26.61 -7.55
N GLY A 17 17.22 27.28 -8.67
CA GLY A 17 18.38 26.96 -9.49
C GLY A 17 18.20 25.76 -10.42
N TYR A 18 16.99 25.20 -10.55
CA TYR A 18 16.71 24.14 -11.52
C TYR A 18 16.92 24.65 -12.96
N LEU A 19 17.62 23.87 -13.79
CA LEU A 19 17.92 24.19 -15.18
C LEU A 19 17.29 23.15 -16.11
N ARG A 20 16.51 23.62 -17.09
CA ARG A 20 16.02 22.80 -18.22
C ARG A 20 16.70 23.27 -19.49
N ASP A 21 17.39 22.36 -20.17
CA ASP A 21 18.19 22.66 -21.38
C ASP A 21 19.16 23.85 -21.18
N GLY A 22 19.76 23.94 -20.00
CA GLY A 22 20.71 25.00 -19.63
C GLY A 22 20.08 26.36 -19.33
N LYS A 23 18.74 26.46 -19.30
CA LYS A 23 18.01 27.69 -18.94
C LYS A 23 17.36 27.55 -17.57
N PRO A 24 17.34 28.62 -16.75
CA PRO A 24 16.58 28.64 -15.50
C PRO A 24 15.13 28.25 -15.74
N GLU A 25 14.68 27.21 -15.06
CA GLU A 25 13.29 26.79 -15.07
C GLU A 25 12.59 27.36 -13.85
N ARG A 26 11.47 28.04 -14.07
CA ARG A 26 10.66 28.61 -13.00
C ARG A 26 9.57 27.61 -12.65
N PHE A 27 9.42 27.30 -11.37
CA PHE A 27 8.32 26.49 -10.86
C PHE A 27 7.25 27.38 -10.25
N VAL A 28 5.99 26.97 -10.39
CA VAL A 28 4.83 27.61 -9.76
C VAL A 28 4.01 26.57 -9.01
N VAL A 29 3.48 26.97 -7.86
CA VAL A 29 2.50 26.18 -7.11
C VAL A 29 1.11 26.45 -7.69
N TYR A 30 0.44 25.40 -8.15
CA TYR A 30 -0.93 25.49 -8.68
C TYR A 30 -1.96 24.88 -7.74
N PHE A 31 -1.52 24.14 -6.72
CA PHE A 31 -2.40 23.54 -5.71
C PHE A 31 -1.70 23.54 -4.35
N CYS A 32 -2.42 23.95 -3.31
CA CYS A 32 -1.97 23.85 -1.93
C CYS A 32 -3.18 23.70 -1.01
N GLU A 33 -3.30 22.54 -0.35
CA GLU A 33 -4.41 22.25 0.55
C GLU A 33 -3.91 21.50 1.78
N LEU A 34 -4.57 21.71 2.92
CA LEU A 34 -4.26 20.98 4.15
C LEU A 34 -4.87 19.57 4.09
N SER A 35 -4.12 18.56 4.53
CA SER A 35 -4.62 17.18 4.63
C SER A 35 -5.86 17.12 5.53
N ALA A 36 -6.70 16.09 5.32
CA ALA A 36 -7.91 15.89 6.13
C ALA A 36 -7.62 15.79 7.65
N ASN A 37 -6.44 15.29 8.02
CA ASN A 37 -6.00 15.17 9.41
C ASN A 37 -5.29 16.43 9.94
N GLY A 38 -5.07 17.45 9.10
CA GLY A 38 -4.44 18.70 9.49
C GLY A 38 -2.94 18.65 9.72
N ASP A 39 -2.28 17.56 9.34
CA ASP A 39 -0.88 17.26 9.66
C ASP A 39 0.11 17.48 8.50
N TYR A 40 -0.39 17.60 7.27
CA TYR A 40 0.42 17.88 6.08
C TYR A 40 -0.21 18.94 5.19
N TRP A 41 0.60 19.86 4.67
CA TRP A 41 0.24 20.63 3.48
C TRP A 41 0.56 19.82 2.23
N VAL A 42 -0.45 19.56 1.41
CA VAL A 42 -0.33 18.93 0.10
C VAL A 42 -0.09 20.02 -0.93
N VAL A 43 1.13 20.11 -1.45
CA VAL A 43 1.55 21.14 -2.40
C VAL A 43 1.84 20.50 -3.74
N ARG A 44 1.19 20.95 -4.81
CA ARG A 44 1.55 20.56 -6.18
C ARG A 44 2.13 21.74 -6.92
N SER A 45 3.34 21.54 -7.42
CA SER A 45 4.09 22.51 -8.22
C SER A 45 4.56 21.87 -9.51
N ASN A 46 4.70 22.69 -10.54
CA ASN A 46 5.35 22.29 -11.77
C ASN A 46 5.96 23.52 -12.45
N SER A 47 6.64 23.31 -13.58
CA SER A 47 7.18 24.38 -14.40
C SER A 47 6.08 25.36 -14.81
N GLU A 48 6.38 26.65 -14.69
CA GLU A 48 5.49 27.76 -15.06
C GLU A 48 4.92 27.57 -16.47
N ASP A 49 5.77 27.19 -17.43
CA ASP A 49 5.38 26.94 -18.82
C ASP A 49 4.27 25.89 -18.96
N TYR A 50 4.30 24.83 -18.15
CA TYR A 50 3.29 23.78 -18.23
C TYR A 50 1.98 24.20 -17.58
N VAL A 51 2.07 24.87 -16.42
CA VAL A 51 0.90 25.33 -15.67
C VAL A 51 0.18 26.46 -16.41
N VAL A 52 0.91 27.48 -16.88
CA VAL A 52 0.34 28.67 -17.55
C VAL A 52 -0.26 28.31 -18.91
N HIS A 53 0.33 27.36 -19.64
CA HIS A 53 -0.20 26.91 -20.93
C HIS A 53 -1.20 25.75 -20.82
N GLY A 54 -1.63 25.39 -19.61
CA GLY A 54 -2.66 24.36 -19.39
C GLY A 54 -2.25 22.96 -19.85
N LYS A 55 -0.94 22.68 -19.95
CA LYS A 55 -0.41 21.39 -20.44
C LYS A 55 -0.37 20.36 -19.33
N THR A 56 -1.55 20.04 -18.81
CA THR A 56 -1.73 19.19 -17.63
C THR A 56 -1.09 17.80 -17.80
N GLU A 57 -0.97 17.27 -19.01
CA GLU A 57 -0.34 15.99 -19.32
C GLU A 57 1.14 15.90 -18.91
N TYR A 58 1.87 17.04 -18.89
CA TYR A 58 3.25 17.10 -18.39
C TYR A 58 3.31 17.34 -16.88
N CYS A 59 2.19 17.77 -16.28
CA CYS A 59 2.12 18.03 -14.84
C CYS A 59 2.06 16.76 -13.98
N TYR A 60 1.87 15.58 -14.58
CA TYR A 60 1.67 14.30 -13.89
C TYR A 60 2.83 13.32 -14.02
N VAL A 61 4.00 13.76 -14.50
CA VAL A 61 5.16 12.87 -14.69
C VAL A 61 6.21 13.11 -13.63
N GLY A 62 6.60 12.05 -12.91
CA GLY A 62 7.63 12.08 -11.87
C GLY A 62 7.06 12.39 -10.49
N VAL A 63 6.64 13.64 -10.28
CA VAL A 63 6.13 14.12 -8.99
C VAL A 63 4.63 14.42 -9.05
N ASN A 64 3.86 13.83 -8.15
CA ASN A 64 2.44 14.15 -7.94
C ASN A 64 2.29 15.39 -7.05
N ALA A 65 2.91 15.33 -5.87
CA ALA A 65 2.81 16.36 -4.84
C ALA A 65 4.01 16.30 -3.89
N HIS A 66 4.23 17.40 -3.18
CA HIS A 66 5.07 17.46 -2.00
C HIS A 66 4.17 17.55 -0.76
N LEU A 67 4.49 16.75 0.25
CA LEU A 67 3.89 16.81 1.57
C LEU A 67 4.81 17.60 2.49
N VAL A 68 4.34 18.73 3.00
CA VAL A 68 5.07 19.52 3.99
C VAL A 68 4.46 19.26 5.35
N ASP A 69 5.22 18.63 6.25
CA ASP A 69 4.80 18.40 7.63
C ASP A 69 4.52 19.73 8.32
N VAL A 70 3.31 19.85 8.86
CA VAL A 70 2.78 21.12 9.38
C VAL A 70 3.52 21.62 10.61
N LEU A 71 4.19 20.74 11.36
CA LEU A 71 4.90 21.09 12.59
C LEU A 71 6.40 21.32 12.34
N THR A 72 7.01 20.46 11.54
CA THR A 72 8.46 20.41 11.34
C THR A 72 8.93 21.10 10.07
N GLY A 73 8.05 21.24 9.08
CA GLY A 73 8.41 21.71 7.73
C GLY A 73 9.19 20.68 6.91
N ALA A 74 9.33 19.44 7.40
CA ALA A 74 9.94 18.36 6.64
C ALA A 74 9.14 18.10 5.35
N VAL A 75 9.84 17.88 4.25
CA VAL A 75 9.21 17.65 2.94
C VAL A 75 9.39 16.21 2.49
N GLU A 76 8.28 15.60 2.06
CA GLU A 76 8.27 14.31 1.40
C GLU A 76 7.70 14.45 -0.01
N THR A 77 8.25 13.71 -0.97
CA THR A 77 7.79 13.76 -2.37
C THR A 77 6.94 12.52 -2.69
N VAL A 78 5.70 12.75 -3.10
CA VAL A 78 4.78 11.72 -3.58
C VAL A 78 4.96 11.57 -5.08
N CYS A 79 5.31 10.38 -5.54
CA CYS A 79 5.49 10.10 -6.96
C CYS A 79 4.14 10.01 -7.69
N SER A 80 4.14 10.20 -9.01
CA SER A 80 2.91 10.15 -9.82
C SER A 80 2.24 8.78 -9.91
N ALA A 81 2.90 7.71 -9.48
CA ALA A 81 2.36 6.35 -9.49
C ALA A 81 1.37 6.06 -8.35
N ILE A 82 1.18 6.97 -7.41
CA ILE A 82 0.29 6.81 -6.26
C ILE A 82 -0.47 8.11 -5.99
N SER A 83 -1.72 8.02 -5.54
CA SER A 83 -2.45 9.22 -5.10
C SER A 83 -1.90 9.74 -3.77
N VAL A 84 -2.15 11.02 -3.49
CA VAL A 84 -1.74 11.62 -2.20
C VAL A 84 -2.52 10.98 -1.05
N GLU A 85 -3.79 10.71 -1.28
CA GLU A 85 -4.71 10.13 -0.31
C GLU A 85 -4.25 8.73 0.08
N GLU A 86 -3.88 7.90 -0.90
CA GLU A 86 -3.33 6.56 -0.65
C GLU A 86 -1.99 6.61 0.08
N TYR A 87 -1.10 7.54 -0.31
CA TYR A 87 0.20 7.69 0.34
C TYR A 87 0.05 8.10 1.81
N LEU A 88 -0.83 9.05 2.09
CA LEU A 88 -1.12 9.49 3.46
C LEU A 88 -1.80 8.38 4.27
N GLN A 89 -2.76 7.66 3.68
CA GLN A 89 -3.40 6.53 4.36
C GLN A 89 -2.39 5.44 4.72
N ASP A 90 -1.47 5.09 3.81
CA ASP A 90 -0.40 4.13 4.09
C ASP A 90 0.46 4.59 5.30
N LYS A 91 0.74 5.89 5.45
CA LYS A 91 1.45 6.43 6.62
C LYS A 91 0.64 6.31 7.90
N TYR A 92 -0.66 6.60 7.84
CA TYR A 92 -1.54 6.50 9.01
C TYR A 92 -1.71 5.06 9.46
N ASP A 93 -1.82 4.13 8.52
CA ASP A 93 -1.89 2.69 8.80
C ASP A 93 -0.59 2.22 9.46
N LEU A 94 0.58 2.64 8.96
CA LEU A 94 1.87 2.33 9.59
C LEU A 94 1.96 2.88 11.03
N ARG A 95 1.53 4.13 11.25
CA ARG A 95 1.48 4.71 12.61
C ARG A 95 0.53 3.93 13.53
N THR A 96 -0.61 3.49 13.00
CA THR A 96 -1.61 2.72 13.75
C THR A 96 -1.12 1.32 14.09
N ALA A 97 -0.41 0.68 13.16
CA ALA A 97 0.18 -0.64 13.37
C ALA A 97 1.33 -0.62 14.39
N GLY A 98 2.10 0.48 14.42
CA GLY A 98 3.28 0.61 15.27
C GLY A 98 4.35 -0.41 14.87
N GLU A 99 4.74 -1.27 15.80
CA GLU A 99 5.69 -2.37 15.55
C GLU A 99 5.00 -3.63 15.00
N ASN A 100 3.66 -3.65 14.93
CA ASN A 100 2.92 -4.79 14.42
C ASN A 100 2.79 -4.77 12.89
N LEU A 101 2.47 -5.92 12.33
CA LEU A 101 2.23 -6.14 10.92
C LEU A 101 0.75 -6.46 10.68
N TYR A 102 0.19 -5.89 9.61
CA TYR A 102 -1.12 -6.34 9.13
C TYR A 102 -0.98 -7.72 8.48
N VAL A 103 -1.82 -8.65 8.92
CA VAL A 103 -1.85 -10.03 8.42
C VAL A 103 -3.29 -10.41 8.09
N LEU A 104 -3.47 -11.00 6.91
CA LEU A 104 -4.73 -11.58 6.48
C LEU A 104 -4.85 -13.02 7.02
N THR A 105 -5.92 -13.30 7.76
CA THR A 105 -6.17 -14.61 8.38
C THR A 105 -7.58 -15.14 8.03
N PRO A 106 -7.80 -16.47 7.99
CA PRO A 106 -9.12 -17.04 7.79
C PRO A 106 -10.00 -16.82 9.03
N THR A 107 -11.27 -16.47 8.80
CA THR A 107 -12.25 -16.33 9.90
C THR A 107 -12.88 -17.66 10.31
N PHE A 108 -12.71 -18.70 9.50
CA PHE A 108 -13.30 -20.01 9.71
C PHE A 108 -12.28 -21.03 10.21
N SER A 109 -12.81 -22.13 10.75
CA SER A 109 -12.05 -23.24 11.34
C SER A 109 -12.39 -24.56 10.65
N ARG A 110 -11.69 -25.64 11.04
CA ARG A 110 -11.91 -27.00 10.51
C ARG A 110 -13.35 -27.52 10.62
N GLU A 111 -14.15 -26.94 11.51
CA GLU A 111 -15.54 -27.33 11.75
C GLU A 111 -16.46 -26.88 10.61
N HIS A 112 -16.04 -25.85 9.88
CA HIS A 112 -16.78 -25.28 8.77
C HIS A 112 -16.45 -25.99 7.46
N LYS A 113 -16.96 -27.23 7.33
CA LYS A 113 -16.71 -28.09 6.17
C LYS A 113 -17.00 -27.43 4.81
N PRO A 114 -18.10 -26.65 4.62
CA PRO A 114 -18.37 -26.03 3.32
C PRO A 114 -17.29 -25.04 2.88
N GLU A 115 -16.80 -24.21 3.80
CA GLU A 115 -15.75 -23.21 3.54
C GLU A 115 -14.41 -23.89 3.27
N LEU A 116 -14.08 -24.95 4.01
CA LEU A 116 -12.88 -25.75 3.76
C LEU A 116 -12.91 -26.44 2.39
N ILE A 117 -14.05 -27.00 1.99
CA ILE A 117 -14.23 -27.61 0.67
C ILE A 117 -14.09 -26.55 -0.44
N ASN A 118 -14.67 -25.37 -0.24
CA ASN A 118 -14.56 -24.26 -1.19
C ASN A 118 -13.11 -23.78 -1.32
N LEU A 119 -12.42 -23.55 -0.20
CA LEU A 119 -11.01 -23.18 -0.15
C LEU A 119 -10.15 -24.18 -0.93
N ARG A 120 -10.32 -25.47 -0.64
CA ARG A 120 -9.59 -26.55 -1.32
C ARG A 120 -9.81 -26.52 -2.84
N ARG A 121 -11.06 -26.33 -3.27
CA ARG A 121 -11.41 -26.26 -4.70
C ARG A 121 -10.80 -25.03 -5.37
N LYS A 122 -10.85 -23.87 -4.73
CA LYS A 122 -10.31 -22.61 -5.29
C LYS A 122 -8.78 -22.58 -5.33
N LEU A 123 -8.12 -23.21 -4.36
CA LEU A 123 -6.67 -23.33 -4.32
C LEU A 123 -6.11 -24.54 -5.06
N GLU A 124 -6.98 -25.42 -5.58
CA GLU A 124 -6.59 -26.65 -6.29
C GLU A 124 -5.62 -27.52 -5.46
N CYS A 125 -5.81 -27.56 -4.14
CA CYS A 125 -4.90 -28.23 -3.21
C CYS A 125 -5.51 -29.51 -2.58
N SER A 126 -4.68 -30.27 -1.87
CA SER A 126 -5.15 -31.44 -1.13
C SER A 126 -5.89 -31.05 0.16
N TYR A 127 -6.73 -31.95 0.69
CA TYR A 127 -7.45 -31.70 1.93
C TYR A 127 -6.53 -31.46 3.15
N PRO A 128 -5.43 -32.24 3.34
CA PRO A 128 -4.44 -31.93 4.37
C PRO A 128 -3.80 -30.54 4.22
N GLN A 129 -3.46 -30.13 2.99
CA GLN A 129 -2.90 -28.80 2.73
C GLN A 129 -3.88 -27.68 3.10
N ALA A 130 -5.16 -27.84 2.75
CA ALA A 130 -6.19 -26.87 3.12
C ALA A 130 -6.40 -26.80 4.65
N LEU A 131 -6.37 -27.95 5.35
CA LEU A 131 -6.47 -28.00 6.81
C LEU A 131 -5.29 -27.33 7.51
N MET A 132 -4.08 -27.59 7.04
CA MET A 132 -2.87 -26.96 7.55
C MET A 132 -2.95 -25.43 7.42
N LEU A 133 -3.41 -24.95 6.26
CA LEU A 133 -3.57 -23.52 5.98
C LEU A 133 -4.53 -22.82 6.95
N ILE A 134 -5.59 -23.50 7.42
CA ILE A 134 -6.58 -22.90 8.32
C ILE A 134 -6.30 -23.14 9.82
N ASN A 135 -5.39 -24.03 10.18
CA ASN A 135 -5.10 -24.38 11.57
C ASN A 135 -3.71 -23.90 12.01
N GLU A 136 -2.67 -24.40 11.37
CA GLU A 136 -1.27 -24.17 11.76
C GLU A 136 -0.71 -22.91 11.09
N GLN A 137 -1.21 -22.56 9.91
CA GLN A 137 -0.69 -21.47 9.09
C GLN A 137 -1.71 -20.39 8.86
N ARG A 138 -2.37 -19.94 9.93
CA ARG A 138 -3.47 -18.97 9.83
C ARG A 138 -3.03 -17.60 9.33
N GLN A 139 -1.74 -17.28 9.45
CA GLN A 139 -1.15 -16.06 8.91
C GLN A 139 -0.81 -16.27 7.43
N TRP A 140 -1.72 -15.83 6.55
CA TRP A 140 -1.63 -16.13 5.11
C TRP A 140 -0.78 -15.12 4.37
N LEU A 141 -1.19 -13.85 4.42
CA LEU A 141 -0.62 -12.76 3.63
C LEU A 141 -0.32 -11.57 4.54
N THR A 142 0.73 -10.83 4.25
CA THR A 142 1.08 -9.59 4.94
C THR A 142 1.46 -8.50 3.94
N GLY A 143 1.34 -7.23 4.32
CA GLY A 143 1.62 -6.11 3.42
C GLY A 143 0.95 -4.82 3.90
N ARG A 144 0.87 -3.83 3.01
CA ARG A 144 0.11 -2.60 3.30
C ARG A 144 -1.37 -2.94 3.45
N ARG A 145 -2.04 -2.29 4.40
CA ARG A 145 -3.44 -2.55 4.73
C ARG A 145 -4.34 -2.50 3.50
N ARG A 146 -4.23 -1.46 2.67
CA ARG A 146 -5.02 -1.31 1.43
C ARG A 146 -4.89 -2.50 0.46
N TYR A 147 -3.71 -3.11 0.34
CA TYR A 147 -3.52 -4.29 -0.51
C TYR A 147 -4.18 -5.51 0.10
N LEU A 148 -4.13 -5.66 1.42
CA LEU A 148 -4.83 -6.73 2.13
C LEU A 148 -6.35 -6.57 2.06
N GLU A 149 -6.87 -5.34 2.12
CA GLU A 149 -8.30 -5.05 1.94
C GLU A 149 -8.77 -5.37 0.52
N CYS A 150 -7.97 -5.03 -0.50
CA CYS A 150 -8.24 -5.42 -1.88
C CYS A 150 -8.28 -6.95 -2.04
N VAL A 151 -7.28 -7.66 -1.51
CA VAL A 151 -7.25 -9.13 -1.56
C VAL A 151 -8.38 -9.76 -0.73
N GLN A 152 -8.71 -9.20 0.43
CA GLN A 152 -9.83 -9.64 1.24
C GLN A 152 -11.13 -9.58 0.44
N GLN A 153 -11.40 -8.47 -0.27
CA GLN A 153 -12.58 -8.34 -1.12
C GLN A 153 -12.58 -9.39 -2.23
N LEU A 154 -11.46 -9.57 -2.93
CA LEU A 154 -11.32 -10.59 -3.98
C LEU A 154 -11.60 -12.00 -3.44
N LEU A 155 -11.17 -12.33 -2.23
CA LEU A 155 -11.40 -13.62 -1.59
C LEU A 155 -12.86 -13.79 -1.13
N VAL A 156 -13.48 -12.74 -0.60
CA VAL A 156 -14.92 -12.72 -0.25
C VAL A 156 -15.76 -13.02 -1.48
N ASP A 157 -15.44 -12.44 -2.64
CA ASP A 157 -16.15 -12.71 -3.90
C ASP A 157 -16.00 -14.18 -4.36
N GLN A 158 -14.99 -14.90 -3.87
CA GLN A 158 -14.83 -16.34 -4.08
C GLN A 158 -15.47 -17.20 -2.99
N GLY A 159 -16.13 -16.60 -2.00
CA GLY A 159 -16.70 -17.28 -0.83
C GLY A 159 -15.63 -17.75 0.15
N ILE A 160 -14.52 -17.01 0.30
CA ILE A 160 -13.45 -17.28 1.25
C ILE A 160 -13.43 -16.14 2.28
N SER A 161 -13.95 -16.42 3.48
CA SER A 161 -14.04 -15.44 4.55
C SER A 161 -12.69 -15.23 5.25
N THR A 162 -12.22 -13.99 5.26
CA THR A 162 -10.94 -13.58 5.85
C THR A 162 -11.09 -12.30 6.68
N ARG A 163 -10.13 -12.06 7.58
CA ARG A 163 -10.03 -10.85 8.40
C ARG A 163 -8.59 -10.34 8.42
N ILE A 164 -8.43 -9.03 8.59
CA ILE A 164 -7.12 -8.40 8.77
C ILE A 164 -6.89 -8.19 10.26
N GLU A 165 -5.77 -8.69 10.75
CA GLU A 165 -5.36 -8.60 12.15
C GLU A 165 -3.95 -7.99 12.26
N LEU A 166 -3.65 -7.40 13.41
CA LEU A 166 -2.30 -6.96 13.74
C LEU A 166 -1.58 -8.08 14.50
N HIS A 167 -0.38 -8.44 14.04
CA HIS A 167 0.48 -9.44 14.68
C HIS A 167 1.89 -8.87 14.86
N SER A 168 2.56 -9.20 15.96
CA SER A 168 3.94 -8.77 16.21
C SER A 168 4.96 -9.45 15.28
N GLU A 169 4.63 -10.64 14.77
CA GLU A 169 5.44 -11.39 13.83
C GLU A 169 4.58 -11.90 12.67
N SER A 170 5.16 -11.97 11.48
CA SER A 170 4.45 -12.41 10.28
C SER A 170 4.29 -13.93 10.16
N GLY A 171 4.99 -14.74 10.98
CA GLY A 171 4.90 -16.21 11.01
C GLY A 171 4.89 -16.88 9.63
N GLN A 172 5.74 -16.36 8.74
CA GLN A 172 5.89 -16.77 7.33
C GLN A 172 4.72 -16.42 6.39
N ALA A 173 3.86 -15.48 6.77
CA ALA A 173 2.89 -14.89 5.85
C ALA A 173 3.61 -14.34 4.60
N ILE A 174 3.01 -14.57 3.44
CA ILE A 174 3.59 -14.11 2.18
C ILE A 174 3.37 -12.61 2.05
N ALA A 175 4.46 -11.86 1.87
CA ALA A 175 4.38 -10.43 1.61
C ALA A 175 3.73 -10.19 0.23
N ILE A 176 2.73 -9.33 0.19
CA ILE A 176 2.03 -8.92 -1.04
C ILE A 176 2.15 -7.42 -1.27
N GLY A 177 2.18 -7.04 -2.54
CA GLY A 177 2.19 -5.66 -3.01
C GLY A 177 1.16 -5.41 -4.11
N VAL A 178 1.45 -4.40 -4.93
CA VAL A 178 0.60 -3.93 -6.04
C VAL A 178 0.30 -5.04 -7.06
N GLU A 179 1.15 -6.06 -7.16
CA GLU A 179 0.96 -7.20 -8.07
C GLU A 179 -0.26 -8.06 -7.73
N CYS A 180 -0.81 -7.96 -6.51
CA CYS A 180 -1.95 -8.74 -6.04
C CYS A 180 -3.31 -8.08 -6.31
N TRP A 181 -3.45 -7.33 -7.40
CA TRP A 181 -4.67 -6.59 -7.77
C TRP A 181 -5.80 -7.44 -8.38
N HIS A 182 -5.58 -8.73 -8.61
CA HIS A 182 -6.59 -9.63 -9.19
C HIS A 182 -6.60 -11.01 -8.52
N ILE A 183 -7.73 -11.72 -8.62
CA ILE A 183 -7.96 -12.97 -7.88
C ILE A 183 -6.92 -14.06 -8.20
N GLY A 184 -6.46 -14.15 -9.45
CA GLY A 184 -5.42 -15.11 -9.85
C GLY A 184 -4.11 -14.91 -9.09
N ALA A 185 -3.69 -13.66 -8.86
CA ALA A 185 -2.50 -13.33 -8.07
C ALA A 185 -2.71 -13.64 -6.58
N ALA A 186 -3.88 -13.28 -6.03
CA ALA A 186 -4.22 -13.58 -4.64
C ALA A 186 -4.20 -15.11 -4.35
N LEU A 187 -4.86 -15.92 -5.19
CA LEU A 187 -4.86 -17.38 -5.05
C LEU A 187 -3.46 -17.98 -5.28
N LYS A 188 -2.65 -17.37 -6.17
CA LYS A 188 -1.24 -17.78 -6.35
C LYS A 188 -0.42 -17.51 -5.09
N ALA A 189 -0.58 -16.36 -4.43
CA ALA A 189 0.10 -16.04 -3.18
C ALA A 189 -0.27 -17.04 -2.06
N LEU A 190 -1.55 -17.40 -1.94
CA LEU A 190 -2.01 -18.43 -1.01
C LEU A 190 -1.41 -19.82 -1.31
N ARG A 191 -1.30 -20.19 -2.60
CA ARG A 191 -0.63 -21.44 -3.00
C ARG A 191 0.86 -21.43 -2.65
N SER A 192 1.53 -20.29 -2.82
CA SER A 192 2.94 -20.13 -2.40
C SER A 192 3.12 -20.35 -0.90
N ARG A 193 2.15 -19.94 -0.06
CA ARG A 193 2.18 -20.20 1.38
C ARG A 193 2.18 -21.70 1.70
N ILE A 194 1.38 -22.48 0.99
CA ILE A 194 1.33 -23.95 1.11
C ILE A 194 2.68 -24.55 0.71
N ALA A 195 3.25 -24.11 -0.42
CA ALA A 195 4.51 -24.63 -0.93
C ALA A 195 5.73 -24.26 -0.06
N ALA A 196 5.72 -23.07 0.56
CA ALA A 196 6.79 -22.62 1.45
C ALA A 196 6.95 -23.55 2.66
N PHE A 197 5.84 -24.09 3.17
CA PHE A 197 5.86 -25.02 4.30
C PHE A 197 6.38 -26.40 3.96
N SER A 198 5.97 -26.95 2.81
CA SER A 198 6.47 -28.26 2.37
C SER A 198 8.00 -28.28 2.22
N LYS A 199 8.63 -27.11 2.06
CA LYS A 199 10.10 -26.96 2.06
C LYS A 199 10.69 -26.81 3.46
N SER A 200 10.01 -26.13 4.41
CA SER A 200 10.52 -26.02 5.78
C SER A 200 10.55 -27.36 6.52
N ASP A 201 9.60 -28.25 6.24
CA ASP A 201 9.58 -29.59 6.83
C ASP A 201 10.71 -30.49 6.32
N GLN A 202 11.22 -30.26 5.10
CA GLN A 202 12.32 -31.04 4.53
C GLN A 202 13.71 -30.59 5.01
N VAL A 203 13.85 -29.38 5.56
CA VAL A 203 15.13 -28.86 6.07
C VAL A 203 15.35 -29.22 7.54
N THR A 204 14.31 -29.72 8.22
CA THR A 204 14.34 -30.07 9.65
C THR A 204 14.42 -31.59 9.90
N GLN A 205 14.66 -32.39 8.85
CA GLN A 205 14.91 -33.84 8.94
C GLN A 205 16.36 -34.19 8.63
#